data_AF-A0A6J1W1Z5-F1
#
_entry.id   AF-A0A6J1W1Z5-F1
#
_cell.length_a   1.000
_cell.length_b   1.000
_cell.length_c   1.000
_cell.angle_alpha   90.00
_cell.angle_beta   90.00
_cell.angle_gamma   90.00
#
_symmetry.space_group_name_H-M   'P 1'
#
loop_
_entity.id
_entity.type
_entity.pdbx_description
1 polymer ?
#
loop_
_entity_poly.entity_id
_entity_poly.type
_entity_poly.pdbx_seq_one_letter_code
_entity_poly.pdbx_strand_id
1 'polypeptide(L)'
;MGCNSESCYSGGSDARIRCWKIPDLGMDPYDGYDPSVLHTVLDGHTDAVWSLAFSLARNRLASCSADGTVRIWDPCSGSCLSTYNGDSKNGTPTSVAFSSTDATRVVAAFQTGRAVLYDAEASCPILTFEGRPAGGASQINQVVSHPTQPVTITAHDDRGIRFLDNRTGKG
;
A
#
# COMPACT_ATOMS: atom_id res chain seq x y z
N MET A 1 -0.65 -7.82 25.36
CA MET A 1 -0.75 -9.27 25.08
C MET A 1 -0.92 -9.43 23.57
N GLY A 2 -0.26 -10.43 22.96
CA GLY A 2 -0.36 -10.84 21.54
C GLY A 2 -0.72 -9.79 20.47
N CYS A 3 0.27 -9.33 19.69
CA CYS A 3 0.04 -8.68 18.38
C CYS A 3 -0.37 -9.71 17.30
N ASN A 4 -1.16 -10.72 17.70
CA ASN A 4 -1.63 -11.87 16.94
C ASN A 4 -3.17 -11.90 16.83
N SER A 5 -3.88 -10.90 17.36
CA SER A 5 -5.31 -10.75 17.08
C SER A 5 -5.51 -10.42 15.61
N GLU A 6 -6.37 -11.17 14.94
CA GLU A 6 -6.77 -10.82 13.58
C GLU A 6 -7.26 -9.36 13.56
N SER A 7 -6.68 -8.55 12.69
CA SER A 7 -6.92 -7.11 12.66
C SER A 7 -7.06 -6.65 11.21
N CYS A 8 -8.06 -5.81 10.92
CA CYS A 8 -8.24 -5.20 9.62
C CYS A 8 -7.94 -3.70 9.67
N TYR A 9 -7.58 -3.13 8.52
CA TYR A 9 -7.17 -1.74 8.39
C TYR A 9 -8.03 -1.05 7.33
N SER A 10 -8.49 0.16 7.61
CA SER A 10 -9.24 0.99 6.66
C SER A 10 -8.65 2.40 6.57
N GLY A 11 -8.36 2.85 5.36
CA GLY A 11 -8.05 4.25 5.08
C GLY A 11 -9.33 5.06 4.94
N GLY A 12 -9.32 6.31 5.41
CA GLY A 12 -10.43 7.23 5.29
C GLY A 12 -10.10 8.46 4.44
N SER A 13 -11.14 9.12 3.94
CA SER A 13 -11.05 10.45 3.31
C SER A 13 -10.66 11.56 4.29
N ASP A 14 -10.65 11.27 5.60
CA ASP A 14 -10.23 12.14 6.69
C ASP A 14 -8.73 12.07 7.00
N ALA A 15 -7.95 11.52 6.07
CA ALA A 15 -6.51 11.25 6.17
C ALA A 15 -6.10 10.25 7.26
N ARG A 16 -7.05 9.56 7.91
CA ARG A 16 -6.77 8.60 8.98
C ARG A 16 -6.70 7.19 8.45
N ILE A 17 -5.90 6.36 9.12
CA ILE A 17 -6.00 4.90 8.99
C ILE A 17 -6.50 4.35 10.31
N ARG A 18 -7.56 3.54 10.27
CA ARG A 18 -8.13 2.90 11.46
C ARG A 18 -7.75 1.42 11.46
N CYS A 19 -7.22 0.95 12.59
CA CYS A 19 -6.96 -0.45 12.89
C CYS A 19 -8.11 -0.97 13.74
N TRP A 20 -8.76 -2.02 13.26
CA TRP A 20 -9.88 -2.66 13.93
C TRP A 20 -9.52 -4.08 14.32
N LYS A 21 -9.88 -4.48 15.54
CA LYS A 21 -9.79 -5.86 15.99
C LYS A 21 -10.94 -6.64 15.37
N ILE A 22 -10.63 -7.71 14.65
CA ILE A 22 -11.64 -8.64 14.12
C ILE A 22 -12.21 -9.44 15.31
N PRO A 23 -13.53 -9.49 15.50
CA PRO A 23 -14.14 -10.32 16.53
C PRO A 23 -13.97 -11.82 16.22
N ASP A 24 -14.00 -12.68 17.24
CA ASP A 24 -13.89 -14.13 17.04
C ASP A 24 -15.00 -14.64 16.11
N LEU A 25 -14.65 -15.35 15.03
CA LEU A 25 -15.58 -15.75 13.96
C LEU A 25 -16.73 -16.69 14.40
N GLY A 26 -16.73 -17.15 15.65
CA GLY A 26 -17.84 -17.91 16.26
C GLY A 26 -18.88 -17.05 16.99
N MET A 27 -18.69 -15.73 17.02
CA MET A 27 -19.58 -14.74 17.61
C MET A 27 -20.74 -14.39 16.66
N ASP A 28 -21.98 -14.31 17.17
CA ASP A 28 -23.08 -13.74 16.40
C ASP A 28 -22.85 -12.22 16.22
N PRO A 29 -22.88 -11.68 14.98
CA PRO A 29 -22.61 -10.27 14.72
C PRO A 29 -23.62 -9.29 15.35
N TYR A 30 -24.76 -9.75 15.87
CA TYR A 30 -25.76 -8.93 16.55
C TYR A 30 -25.67 -8.96 18.08
N ASP A 31 -25.06 -9.99 18.68
CA ASP A 31 -25.08 -10.20 20.15
C ASP A 31 -23.95 -9.49 20.91
N GLY A 32 -22.98 -8.88 20.21
CA GLY A 32 -21.87 -8.18 20.87
C GLY A 32 -21.41 -6.92 20.16
N TYR A 33 -22.13 -5.82 20.40
CA TYR A 33 -21.55 -4.50 20.23
C TYR A 33 -20.41 -4.30 21.23
N ASP A 34 -19.17 -4.47 20.77
CA ASP A 34 -17.97 -4.18 21.54
C ASP A 34 -17.37 -2.83 21.06
N PRO A 35 -17.41 -1.77 21.88
CA PRO A 35 -16.82 -0.48 21.51
C PRO A 35 -15.28 -0.52 21.40
N SER A 36 -14.62 -1.60 21.84
CA SER A 36 -13.17 -1.82 21.68
C SER A 36 -12.75 -2.43 20.33
N VAL A 37 -13.69 -2.61 19.39
CA VAL A 37 -13.39 -3.02 18.01
C VAL A 37 -12.46 -2.03 17.30
N LEU A 38 -12.53 -0.73 17.59
CA LEU A 38 -11.50 0.22 17.14
C LEU A 38 -10.28 0.16 18.07
N HIS A 39 -9.18 -0.43 17.60
CA HIS A 39 -7.97 -0.64 18.40
C HIS A 39 -7.02 0.57 18.37
N THR A 40 -6.78 1.16 17.19
CA THR A 40 -5.80 2.26 17.03
C THR A 40 -6.11 3.11 15.80
N VAL A 41 -5.73 4.38 15.83
CA VAL A 41 -5.73 5.27 14.66
C VAL A 41 -4.28 5.64 14.33
N LEU A 42 -3.89 5.52 13.06
CA LEU A 42 -2.58 5.96 12.57
C LEU A 42 -2.74 7.35 11.96
N ASP A 43 -1.96 8.30 12.48
CA ASP A 43 -1.99 9.71 12.12
C ASP A 43 -0.68 10.11 11.44
N GLY A 44 -0.78 10.87 10.34
CA GLY A 44 0.39 11.42 9.65
C GLY A 44 0.19 11.71 8.16
N HIS A 45 -0.80 11.08 7.52
CA HIS A 45 -1.29 11.59 6.23
C HIS A 45 -2.05 12.90 6.43
N THR A 46 -2.02 13.78 5.41
CA THR A 46 -2.70 15.08 5.45
C THR A 46 -3.89 15.19 4.49
N ASP A 47 -4.15 14.14 3.71
CA ASP A 47 -5.29 14.03 2.79
C ASP A 47 -5.72 12.55 2.63
N ALA A 48 -6.82 12.30 1.93
CA ALA A 48 -7.50 11.01 1.78
C ALA A 48 -6.55 9.83 1.49
N VAL A 49 -6.68 8.74 2.26
CA VAL A 49 -5.91 7.50 2.05
C VAL A 49 -6.64 6.62 1.03
N TRP A 50 -5.99 6.30 -0.09
CA TRP A 50 -6.61 5.60 -1.22
C TRP A 50 -6.33 4.10 -1.26
N SER A 51 -5.17 3.66 -0.79
CA SER A 51 -4.78 2.25 -0.81
C SER A 51 -4.00 1.87 0.43
N LEU A 52 -4.21 0.62 0.86
CA LEU A 52 -3.49 -0.02 1.96
C LEU A 52 -2.99 -1.39 1.49
N ALA A 53 -1.78 -1.76 1.91
CA ALA A 53 -1.24 -3.10 1.76
C ALA A 53 -0.58 -3.55 3.06
N PHE A 54 -0.68 -4.84 3.39
CA PHE A 54 -0.12 -5.39 4.62
C PHE A 54 0.91 -6.48 4.32
N SER A 55 2.01 -6.49 5.07
CA SER A 55 3.08 -7.50 4.99
C SER A 55 3.13 -8.30 6.29
N LEU A 56 2.63 -9.54 6.24
CA LEU A 56 2.71 -10.49 7.36
C LEU A 56 4.17 -10.81 7.75
N ALA A 57 5.05 -10.95 6.76
CA ALA A 57 6.44 -11.39 6.97
C ALA A 57 7.29 -10.40 7.79
N ARG A 58 6.92 -9.11 7.81
CA ARG A 58 7.64 -8.07 8.59
C ARG A 58 6.73 -7.32 9.56
N ASN A 59 5.45 -7.68 9.63
CA ASN A 59 4.41 -6.94 10.33
C ASN A 59 4.47 -5.43 10.02
N ARG A 60 4.15 -5.08 8.77
CA ARG A 60 4.18 -3.71 8.25
C ARG A 60 2.89 -3.40 7.49
N LEU A 61 2.37 -2.20 7.69
CA LEU A 61 1.32 -1.64 6.83
C LEU A 61 1.96 -0.59 5.91
N ALA A 62 1.63 -0.62 4.63
CA ALA A 62 1.92 0.43 3.67
C ALA A 62 0.62 1.14 3.30
N SER A 63 0.66 2.46 3.14
CA SER A 63 -0.48 3.28 2.73
C SER A 63 -0.07 4.31 1.68
N CYS A 64 -0.98 4.66 0.78
CA CYS A 64 -0.81 5.80 -0.13
C CYS A 64 -1.98 6.77 -0.04
N SER A 65 -1.70 8.06 -0.25
CA SER A 65 -2.67 9.15 -0.02
C SER A 65 -2.64 10.19 -1.14
N ALA A 66 -3.76 10.92 -1.25
CA ALA A 66 -3.89 12.16 -1.99
C ALA A 66 -2.82 13.21 -1.63
N ASP A 67 -2.20 13.13 -0.44
CA ASP A 67 -1.12 14.03 -0.01
C ASP A 67 0.21 13.87 -0.77
N GLY A 68 0.25 12.94 -1.73
CA GLY A 68 1.42 12.65 -2.56
C GLY A 68 2.33 11.58 -1.95
N THR A 69 2.14 11.19 -0.69
CA THR A 69 3.09 10.32 0.02
C THR A 69 2.66 8.86 0.05
N VAL A 70 3.65 7.98 0.17
CA VAL A 70 3.46 6.58 0.53
C VAL A 70 4.14 6.36 1.88
N ARG A 71 3.41 5.90 2.89
CA ARG A 71 3.91 5.75 4.27
C ARG A 71 3.97 4.28 4.66
N ILE A 72 4.99 3.94 5.45
CA ILE A 72 5.18 2.62 6.04
C ILE A 72 5.01 2.75 7.55
N TRP A 73 4.21 1.87 8.15
CA TRP A 73 3.82 1.91 9.55
C TRP A 73 4.19 0.61 10.26
N ASP A 74 4.56 0.73 11.54
CA ASP A 74 4.52 -0.38 12.49
C ASP A 74 3.12 -0.47 13.12
N PRO A 75 2.33 -1.52 12.85
CA PRO A 75 0.97 -1.62 13.38
C PRO A 75 0.92 -1.87 14.90
N CYS A 76 1.95 -2.44 15.53
CA CYS A 76 1.91 -2.70 16.97
C CYS A 76 2.20 -1.43 17.80
N SER A 77 3.00 -0.48 17.28
CA SER A 77 3.29 0.79 17.96
C SER A 77 2.51 1.99 17.42
N GLY A 78 1.88 1.86 16.25
CA GLY A 78 1.22 2.95 15.53
C GLY A 78 2.18 3.94 14.84
N SER A 79 3.49 3.69 14.89
CA SER A 79 4.51 4.64 14.42
C SER A 79 4.67 4.63 12.91
N CYS A 80 4.78 5.82 12.30
CA CYS A 80 5.26 5.97 10.91
C CYS A 80 6.78 5.71 10.87
N LEU A 81 7.21 4.67 10.17
CA LEU A 81 8.61 4.25 10.06
C LEU A 81 9.34 4.92 8.88
N SER A 82 8.63 5.09 7.75
CA SER A 82 9.18 5.67 6.53
C SER A 82 8.10 6.45 5.78
N THR A 83 8.52 7.46 5.01
CA THR A 83 7.69 8.23 4.09
C THR A 83 8.43 8.36 2.75
N TYR A 84 7.83 7.83 1.69
CA TYR A 84 8.31 7.90 0.31
C TYR A 84 7.52 8.94 -0.49
N ASN A 85 8.14 9.50 -1.54
CA ASN A 85 7.59 10.55 -2.41
C ASN A 85 7.16 11.84 -1.67
N GLY A 86 7.83 12.19 -0.57
CA GLY A 86 7.57 13.43 0.19
C GLY A 86 7.87 14.73 -0.56
N ASP A 87 8.55 14.65 -1.71
CA ASP A 87 8.76 15.76 -2.65
C ASP A 87 7.77 15.76 -3.83
N SER A 88 6.79 14.84 -3.81
CA SER A 88 5.73 14.64 -4.81
C SER A 88 6.20 14.49 -6.26
N LYS A 89 7.49 14.18 -6.52
CA LYS A 89 8.06 14.14 -7.88
C LYS A 89 7.43 13.11 -8.81
N ASN A 90 6.88 12.03 -8.28
CA ASN A 90 6.20 11.00 -9.08
C ASN A 90 4.72 11.34 -9.36
N GLY A 91 4.21 12.45 -8.83
CA GLY A 91 2.78 12.75 -8.75
C GLY A 91 2.11 12.00 -7.59
N THR A 92 0.78 11.97 -7.59
CA THR A 92 0.01 11.39 -6.48
C THR A 92 -0.09 9.86 -6.60
N PRO A 93 0.21 9.09 -5.53
CA PRO A 93 0.24 7.63 -5.56
C PRO A 93 -1.17 7.03 -5.47
N THR A 94 -1.60 6.27 -6.47
CA THR A 94 -2.94 5.68 -6.60
C THR A 94 -3.11 4.36 -5.86
N SER A 95 -2.07 3.53 -5.82
CA SER A 95 -2.14 2.17 -5.30
C SER A 95 -0.77 1.72 -4.78
N VAL A 96 -0.77 0.85 -3.77
CA VAL A 96 0.44 0.33 -3.13
C VAL A 96 0.35 -1.18 -2.92
N ALA A 97 1.46 -1.90 -3.11
CA ALA A 97 1.55 -3.33 -2.85
C ALA A 97 2.94 -3.72 -2.33
N PHE A 98 3.01 -4.64 -1.35
CA PHE A 98 4.26 -5.30 -0.98
C PHE A 98 4.65 -6.35 -2.02
N SER A 99 5.95 -6.55 -2.25
CA SER A 99 6.42 -7.68 -3.04
C SER A 99 6.29 -8.99 -2.24
N SER A 100 5.66 -10.00 -2.85
CA SER A 100 5.53 -11.33 -2.25
C SER A 100 6.88 -12.05 -2.06
N THR A 101 7.84 -11.78 -2.94
CA THR A 101 9.16 -12.43 -2.96
C THR A 101 10.19 -11.76 -2.08
N ASP A 102 9.96 -10.50 -1.70
CA ASP A 102 10.88 -9.72 -0.87
C ASP A 102 10.09 -8.72 -0.02
N ALA A 103 9.94 -9.04 1.27
CA ALA A 103 9.09 -8.29 2.18
C ALA A 103 9.66 -6.90 2.56
N THR A 104 10.89 -6.53 2.15
CA THR A 104 11.38 -5.15 2.28
C THR A 104 10.90 -4.25 1.14
N ARG A 105 10.45 -4.82 0.02
CA ARG A 105 10.11 -4.04 -1.18
C ARG A 105 8.64 -3.70 -1.26
N VAL A 106 8.38 -2.45 -1.62
CA VAL A 106 7.05 -1.92 -1.89
C VAL A 106 7.01 -1.37 -3.31
N VAL A 107 5.90 -1.60 -4.00
CA VAL A 107 5.57 -0.93 -5.26
C VAL A 107 4.53 0.13 -4.98
N ALA A 108 4.83 1.36 -5.36
CA ALA A 108 3.88 2.45 -5.46
C ALA A 108 3.52 2.70 -6.93
N ALA A 109 2.23 2.78 -7.25
CA ALA A 109 1.72 3.21 -8.53
C ALA A 109 1.24 4.67 -8.45
N PHE A 110 1.33 5.42 -9.55
CA PHE A 110 1.05 6.86 -9.59
C PHE A 110 0.08 7.24 -10.71
N GLN A 111 -0.64 8.34 -10.51
CA GLN A 111 -1.53 8.94 -11.53
C GLN A 111 -0.79 9.27 -12.84
N THR A 112 0.53 9.49 -12.76
CA THR A 112 1.40 9.78 -13.91
C THR A 112 1.65 8.59 -14.85
N GLY A 113 1.10 7.40 -14.54
CA GLY A 113 1.36 6.16 -15.28
C GLY A 113 2.70 5.50 -14.97
N ARG A 114 3.39 5.99 -13.93
CA ARG A 114 4.61 5.41 -13.38
C ARG A 114 4.28 4.43 -12.26
N ALA A 115 5.05 3.35 -12.17
CA ALA A 115 5.16 2.57 -10.95
C ALA A 115 6.62 2.58 -10.46
N VAL A 116 6.84 2.63 -9.15
CA VAL A 116 8.18 2.59 -8.56
C VAL A 116 8.23 1.45 -7.54
N LEU A 117 9.15 0.51 -7.77
CA LEU A 117 9.60 -0.46 -6.77
C LEU A 117 10.69 0.22 -5.94
N TYR A 118 10.50 0.32 -4.62
CA TYR A 118 11.45 0.92 -3.70
C TYR A 118 11.66 0.04 -2.46
N ASP A 119 12.79 0.20 -1.80
CA ASP A 119 13.05 -0.44 -0.51
C ASP A 119 12.40 0.38 0.62
N ALA A 120 11.56 -0.27 1.42
CA ALA A 120 10.77 0.38 2.47
C ALA A 120 11.59 0.79 3.71
N GLU A 121 12.77 0.19 3.93
CA GLU A 121 13.64 0.50 5.06
C GLU A 121 14.61 1.62 4.70
N ALA A 122 15.31 1.47 3.58
CA ALA A 122 16.24 2.47 3.05
C ALA A 122 15.51 3.66 2.38
N SER A 123 14.20 3.55 2.17
CA SER A 123 13.35 4.56 1.50
C SER A 123 13.85 4.96 0.11
N CYS A 124 14.55 4.05 -0.57
CA CYS A 124 15.27 4.32 -1.82
C CYS A 124 14.64 3.60 -3.03
N PRO A 125 14.50 4.28 -4.19
CA PRO A 125 13.95 3.65 -5.39
C PRO A 125 14.93 2.61 -5.97
N ILE A 126 14.40 1.43 -6.31
CA ILE A 126 15.14 0.31 -6.92
C ILE A 126 14.88 0.27 -8.43
N LEU A 127 13.61 0.31 -8.85
CA LEU A 127 13.20 0.30 -10.26
C LEU A 127 12.07 1.32 -10.47
N THR A 128 12.13 2.06 -11.56
CA THR A 128 11.03 2.91 -12.04
C THR A 128 10.52 2.34 -13.36
N PHE A 129 9.25 1.97 -13.40
CA PHE A 129 8.56 1.46 -14.57
C PHE A 129 7.74 2.59 -15.20
N GLU A 130 8.01 2.91 -16.46
CA GLU A 130 7.25 3.91 -17.22
C GLU A 130 6.33 3.23 -18.23
N GLY A 131 5.02 3.25 -17.98
CA GLY A 131 4.02 2.88 -18.97
C GLY A 131 3.85 3.98 -20.02
N ARG A 132 4.70 4.00 -21.05
CA ARG A 132 4.55 4.88 -22.22
C ARG A 132 3.94 4.14 -23.42
N PRO A 133 2.60 4.02 -23.53
CA PRO A 133 1.96 3.70 -24.81
C PRO A 133 2.11 4.89 -25.77
N ALA A 134 1.98 4.63 -27.07
CA ALA A 134 2.12 5.65 -28.12
C ALA A 134 1.00 6.73 -28.13
N GLY A 135 0.04 6.67 -27.19
CA GLY A 135 -1.15 7.53 -27.13
C GLY A 135 -1.22 8.49 -25.93
N GLY A 136 -0.23 8.53 -25.04
CA GLY A 136 -0.20 9.43 -23.88
C GLY A 136 0.09 8.72 -22.55
N ALA A 137 0.06 9.45 -21.44
CA ALA A 137 0.17 8.86 -20.11
C ALA A 137 -1.16 8.17 -19.75
N SER A 138 -1.10 6.90 -19.36
CA SER A 138 -2.26 6.17 -18.82
C SER A 138 -2.09 6.01 -17.32
N GLN A 139 -3.05 6.49 -16.53
CA GLN A 139 -3.03 6.35 -15.08
C GLN A 139 -3.07 4.87 -14.69
N ILE A 140 -2.25 4.48 -13.71
CA ILE A 140 -2.37 3.18 -13.04
C ILE A 140 -3.43 3.31 -11.96
N ASN A 141 -4.48 2.48 -12.03
CA ASN A 141 -5.54 2.44 -11.03
C ASN A 141 -5.24 1.46 -9.89
N GLN A 142 -4.54 0.37 -10.20
CA GLN A 142 -4.24 -0.67 -9.21
C GLN A 142 -2.91 -1.36 -9.51
N VAL A 143 -2.17 -1.68 -8.45
CA VAL A 143 -0.96 -2.51 -8.50
C VAL A 143 -1.08 -3.69 -7.55
N VAL A 144 -0.62 -4.87 -7.97
CA VAL A 144 -0.52 -6.08 -7.15
C VAL A 144 0.79 -6.83 -7.42
N SER A 145 1.34 -7.49 -6.42
CA SER A 145 2.45 -8.44 -6.64
C SER A 145 1.89 -9.81 -7.02
N HIS A 146 2.50 -10.48 -8.00
CA HIS A 146 2.27 -11.90 -8.25
C HIS A 146 2.60 -12.71 -6.97
N PRO A 147 1.84 -13.74 -6.57
CA PRO A 147 1.98 -14.38 -5.26
C PRO A 147 3.29 -15.15 -5.05
N THR A 148 3.93 -15.65 -6.12
CA THR A 148 5.11 -16.54 -6.03
C THR A 148 6.28 -16.14 -6.93
N GLN A 149 6.17 -15.04 -7.67
CA GLN A 149 7.17 -14.60 -8.63
C GLN A 149 7.46 -13.11 -8.40
N PRO A 150 8.67 -12.61 -8.71
CA PRO A 150 9.02 -11.20 -8.58
C PRO A 150 8.44 -10.43 -9.77
N VAL A 151 7.13 -10.49 -9.94
CA VAL A 151 6.38 -9.83 -11.01
C VAL A 151 5.35 -8.92 -10.37
N THR A 152 5.34 -7.67 -10.81
CA THR A 152 4.33 -6.67 -10.46
C THR A 152 3.31 -6.60 -11.59
N ILE A 153 2.03 -6.60 -11.26
CA ILE A 153 0.92 -6.51 -12.21
C ILE A 153 0.25 -5.15 -11.99
N THR A 154 0.06 -4.39 -13.06
CA THR A 154 -0.56 -3.06 -13.02
C THR A 154 -1.76 -3.01 -13.96
N ALA A 155 -2.85 -2.38 -13.50
CA ALA A 155 -4.07 -2.15 -14.27
C ALA A 155 -4.23 -0.65 -14.55
N HIS A 156 -4.55 -0.30 -15.80
CA HIS A 156 -4.46 1.05 -16.35
C HIS A 156 -5.78 1.54 -16.96
N ASP A 157 -5.96 2.86 -17.06
CA ASP A 157 -7.12 3.50 -17.72
C ASP A 157 -7.29 3.11 -19.20
N ASP A 158 -6.19 2.77 -19.88
CA ASP A 158 -6.20 2.29 -21.27
C ASP A 158 -6.78 0.86 -21.44
N ARG A 159 -7.36 0.31 -20.36
CA ARG A 159 -7.87 -1.08 -20.24
C ARG A 159 -6.78 -2.14 -20.37
N GLY A 160 -5.51 -1.74 -20.31
CA GLY A 160 -4.35 -2.61 -20.32
C GLY A 160 -4.02 -3.18 -18.94
N ILE A 161 -3.56 -4.43 -18.94
CA ILE A 161 -2.86 -5.06 -17.82
C ILE A 161 -1.40 -5.21 -18.26
N ARG A 162 -0.46 -4.72 -17.44
CA ARG A 162 0.98 -4.80 -17.70
C ARG A 162 1.67 -5.61 -16.61
N PHE A 163 2.54 -6.53 -17.01
CA PHE A 163 3.35 -7.38 -16.13
C PHE A 163 4.78 -6.83 -16.13
N LEU A 164 5.35 -6.62 -14.96
CA LEU A 164 6.62 -5.92 -14.77
C LEU A 164 7.57 -6.82 -13.95
N ASP A 165 8.73 -7.16 -14.49
CA ASP A 165 9.74 -7.96 -13.80
C ASP A 165 10.52 -7.11 -12.79
N ASN A 166 10.34 -7.41 -11.51
CA ASN A 166 10.97 -6.73 -10.37
C ASN A 166 12.48 -7.02 -10.24
N ARG A 167 13.06 -7.89 -11.08
CA ARG A 167 14.50 -8.09 -11.19
C ARG A 167 15.15 -7.24 -12.29
N THR A 168 14.50 -7.13 -13.46
CA THR A 168 15.11 -6.51 -14.65
C THR A 168 14.55 -5.13 -15.02
N GLY A 169 13.44 -4.70 -14.41
CA GLY A 169 12.79 -3.43 -14.76
C GLY A 169 11.97 -3.49 -16.06
N LYS A 170 11.90 -4.65 -16.72
CA LYS A 170 11.22 -4.82 -18.02
C LYS A 170 9.74 -5.17 -17.84
N GLY A 171 8.93 -4.76 -18.81
CA GLY A 171 7.54 -5.18 -18.98
C GLY A 171 7.21 -5.47 -20.44
#